data_AF-A0A382DRX7-F1
#
_entry.id   AF-A0A382DRX7-F1
#
_cell.length_a   1.000
_cell.length_b   1.000
_cell.length_c   1.000
_cell.angle_alpha   90.00
_cell.angle_beta   90.00
_cell.angle_gamma   90.00
#
_symmetry.space_group_name_H-M   'P 1'
#
loop_
_entity.id
_entity.type
_entity.pdbx_description
1 polymer ?
#
loop_
_entity_poly.entity_id
_entity_poly.type
_entity_poly.pdbx_seq_one_letter_code
_entity_poly.pdbx_strand_id
1 'polypeptide(L)' 'MITIKIRNGQDPNKVFQKLKNILINEGLFEELKKRKSFVKASKKKRLKRENAAKQRIKDFRKLVRKAEQEDQY' A
#
# COMPACT_ATOMS: atom_id res chain seq x y z
N MET A 1 4.98 -7.24 16.83
CA MET A 1 3.55 -7.61 16.98
C MET A 1 2.75 -6.34 16.76
N ILE A 2 1.84 -6.32 15.78
CA ILE A 2 1.12 -5.09 15.41
C ILE A 2 -0.02 -4.86 16.41
N THR A 3 -0.05 -3.70 17.04
CA THR A 3 -1.02 -3.36 18.08
C THR A 3 -1.62 -1.98 17.82
N ILE A 4 -2.92 -1.84 18.04
CA ILE A 4 -3.62 -0.56 17.92
C ILE A 4 -4.29 -0.24 19.24
N LYS A 5 -3.96 0.94 19.77
CA LYS A 5 -4.66 1.50 20.92
C LYS A 5 -5.97 2.10 20.45
N ILE A 6 -7.07 1.60 20.97
CA ILE A 6 -8.43 2.06 20.68
C ILE A 6 -8.89 2.87 21.90
N ARG A 7 -9.55 4.01 21.66
CA ARG A 7 -10.22 4.78 22.71
C ARG A 7 -11.70 4.43 22.76
N ASN A 8 -12.29 4.41 23.95
CA ASN A 8 -13.73 4.15 24.11
C ASN A 8 -14.56 5.15 23.28
N GLY A 9 -15.55 4.64 22.54
CA GLY A 9 -16.40 5.43 21.65
C GLY A 9 -15.89 5.63 20.23
N GLN A 10 -14.76 5.01 19.84
CA GLN A 10 -14.31 5.03 18.45
C GLN A 10 -15.14 4.10 17.55
N ASP A 11 -15.49 4.60 16.37
CA ASP A 11 -16.13 3.81 15.31
C ASP A 11 -15.24 2.62 14.92
N PRO A 12 -15.72 1.36 15.07
CA PRO A 12 -14.98 0.16 14.73
C PRO A 12 -14.44 0.17 13.29
N ASN A 13 -15.20 0.72 12.33
CA ASN A 13 -14.80 0.74 10.93
C ASN A 13 -13.56 1.60 10.71
N LYS A 14 -13.47 2.76 11.37
CA LYS A 14 -12.29 3.64 11.28
C LYS A 14 -11.06 2.98 11.92
N VAL A 15 -11.25 2.24 13.00
CA VAL A 15 -10.18 1.47 13.64
C VAL A 15 -9.65 0.38 12.71
N PHE A 16 -10.54 -0.40 12.07
CA PHE A 16 -10.15 -1.42 11.10
C PHE A 16 -9.44 -0.83 9.88
N GLN A 17 -9.88 0.32 9.39
CA GLN A 17 -9.17 1.04 8.32
C GLN A 17 -7.76 1.44 8.74
N LYS A 18 -7.60 1.96 9.97
CA LYS A 18 -6.29 2.30 10.52
C LYS A 18 -5.38 1.06 10.63
N LEU A 19 -5.93 -0.07 11.08
CA LEU A 19 -5.21 -1.35 11.11
C LEU A 19 -4.76 -1.80 9.74
N LYS A 20 -5.67 -1.76 8.78
CA LYS A 20 -5.37 -2.10 7.39
C LYS A 20 -4.25 -1.23 6.84
N ASN A 21 -4.26 0.07 7.10
CA ASN A 21 -3.21 0.98 6.64
C ASN A 21 -1.85 0.67 7.27
N ILE A 22 -1.80 0.36 8.57
CA ILE A 22 -0.57 -0.06 9.25
C ILE A 22 -0.02 -1.35 8.62
N LEU A 23 -0.88 -2.37 8.45
CA LEU A 23 -0.51 -3.64 7.81
C LEU A 23 0.00 -3.48 6.37
N ILE A 24 -0.60 -2.55 5.62
CA ILE A 24 -0.16 -2.22 4.26
C ILE A 24 1.21 -1.55 4.27
N ASN A 25 1.43 -0.56 5.16
CA ASN A 25 2.70 0.16 5.28
C ASN A 25 3.85 -0.77 5.67
N GLU A 26 3.58 -1.75 6.55
CA GLU A 26 4.55 -2.75 6.96
C GLU A 26 4.80 -3.82 5.88
N GLY A 27 4.02 -3.81 4.79
CA GLY A 27 4.20 -4.72 3.64
C GLY A 27 3.85 -6.18 3.94
N LEU A 28 3.22 -6.46 5.08
CA LEU A 28 3.00 -7.81 5.61
C LEU A 28 2.19 -8.69 4.65
N PHE A 29 1.16 -8.13 4.00
CA PHE A 29 0.37 -8.85 3.01
C PHE A 29 1.19 -9.27 1.76
N GLU A 30 2.07 -8.39 1.28
CA GLU A 30 2.94 -8.68 0.15
C GLU A 30 4.00 -9.72 0.50
N GLU A 31 4.53 -9.68 1.73
CA GLU A 31 5.44 -10.70 2.22
C GLU A 31 4.80 -12.07 2.34
N LEU A 32 3.63 -12.16 2.98
CA LEU A 32 2.88 -13.41 3.08
C LEU A 32 2.58 -13.99 1.70
N LYS A 33 2.16 -13.15 0.74
CA LYS A 33 1.90 -13.57 -0.63
C LYS A 33 3.15 -14.09 -1.34
N LYS A 34 4.31 -13.45 -1.14
CA LYS A 34 5.59 -13.90 -1.71
C LYS A 34 6.06 -15.22 -1.11
N ARG A 35 5.82 -15.46 0.18
CA ARG A 35 6.22 -16.69 0.89
C ARG A 35 5.25 -17.86 0.66
N LYS A 36 3.99 -17.59 0.30
CA LYS A 36 2.94 -18.61 0.11
C LYS A 36 3.32 -19.72 -0.88
N SER A 37 4.04 -19.39 -1.95
CA SER A 37 4.37 -20.36 -3.00
C SER A 37 5.74 -20.07 -3.59
N PHE A 38 6.46 -21.11 -3.99
CA PHE A 38 7.72 -20.94 -4.72
C PHE A 38 7.50 -20.20 -6.05
N VAL A 39 8.35 -19.21 -6.32
CA VAL A 39 8.33 -18.43 -7.56
C VAL A 39 9.74 -18.42 -8.14
N LYS A 40 9.88 -18.89 -9.39
CA LYS A 40 11.15 -18.84 -10.14
C LYS A 40 11.71 -17.42 -10.18
N ALA A 41 13.03 -17.29 -10.12
CA ALA A 41 13.72 -15.99 -10.09
C ALA A 41 13.38 -15.09 -11.29
N SER A 42 13.17 -15.66 -12.49
CA SER A 42 12.74 -14.93 -13.68
C SER A 42 11.39 -14.24 -13.50
N LYS A 43 10.40 -14.95 -12.95
CA LYS A 43 9.07 -14.40 -12.65
C LYS A 43 9.14 -13.34 -11.55
N LYS A 44 10.00 -13.51 -10.55
CA LYS A 44 10.26 -12.50 -9.50
C LYS A 44 10.86 -11.21 -10.09
N LYS A 45 11.83 -11.32 -11.01
CA LYS A 45 12.42 -10.17 -11.73
C LYS A 45 11.37 -9.44 -12.57
N ARG A 46 10.53 -10.18 -13.29
CA ARG A 46 9.44 -9.59 -14.10
C ARG A 46 8.44 -8.83 -13.22
N LEU A 47 7.94 -9.46 -12.15
CA LEU A 47 7.00 -8.84 -11.22
C LEU A 47 7.56 -7.57 -10.56
N LYS A 48 8.86 -7.57 -10.21
CA LYS A 48 9.53 -6.36 -9.67
C LYS A 48 9.46 -5.19 -10.66
N ARG A 49 9.72 -5.43 -11.94
CA ARG A 49 9.67 -4.38 -12.99
C ARG A 49 8.25 -3.89 -13.22
N GLU A 50 7.28 -4.79 -13.33
CA GLU A 50 5.86 -4.45 -13.52
C GLU A 50 5.32 -3.63 -12.35
N ASN A 51 5.62 -4.02 -11.12
CA ASN A 51 5.19 -3.28 -9.92
C ASN A 51 5.83 -1.89 -9.86
N ALA A 52 7.11 -1.75 -10.23
CA ALA A 52 7.78 -0.45 -10.30
C ALA A 52 7.16 0.45 -11.37
N ALA A 53 6.83 -0.09 -12.56
CA ALA A 53 6.16 0.67 -13.61
C ALA A 53 4.76 1.15 -13.17
N LYS A 54 3.97 0.27 -12.55
CA LYS A 54 2.66 0.63 -11.97
C LYS A 54 2.78 1.74 -10.92
N GLN A 55 3.80 1.65 -10.07
CA GLN A 55 4.04 2.66 -9.02
C GLN A 55 4.40 4.02 -9.63
N ARG A 56 5.29 4.06 -10.64
CA ARG A 56 5.64 5.30 -11.35
C ARG A 56 4.43 5.97 -11.98
N ILE A 57 3.57 5.22 -12.65
CA ILE A 57 2.33 5.75 -13.24
C ILE A 57 1.41 6.32 -12.16
N LYS A 58 1.29 5.63 -11.02
CA LYS A 58 0.48 6.09 -9.89
C LYS A 58 1.02 7.39 -9.31
N ASP A 59 2.34 7.47 -9.12
CA ASP A 59 2.98 8.66 -8.55
C ASP A 59 2.89 9.85 -9.50
N PHE A 60 3.07 9.63 -10.81
CA PHE A 60 2.82 10.65 -11.83
C PHE A 60 1.38 11.19 -11.76
N ARG A 61 0.37 10.31 -11.75
CA ARG A 61 -1.04 10.71 -11.65
C ARG A 61 -1.35 11.50 -10.38
N LYS A 62 -0.69 11.16 -9.27
CA LYS A 62 -0.82 11.91 -8.01
C LYS A 62 -0.22 13.30 -8.12
N LEU A 63 0.95 13.44 -8.76
CA LEU A 63 1.62 14.72 -8.96
C LEU A 63 0.76 15.64 -9.84
N VAL A 64 0.24 15.14 -10.95
CA VAL A 64 -0.65 15.91 -11.84
C VAL A 64 -1.87 16.42 -11.07
N ARG A 65 -2.55 15.54 -10.33
CA ARG A 65 -3.72 15.93 -9.51
C ARG A 65 -3.36 16.97 -8.45
N LYS A 66 -2.17 16.90 -7.85
CA LYS A 66 -1.73 17.87 -6.85
C LYS A 66 -1.49 19.24 -7.48
N ALA A 67 -0.86 19.28 -8.65
CA ALA A 67 -0.65 20.52 -9.41
C ALA A 67 -2.00 21.14 -9.82
N GLU A 68 -2.94 20.34 -10.33
CA GLU A 68 -4.30 20.81 -10.66
C GLU A 68 -5.04 21.39 -9.44
N GLN A 69 -4.85 20.82 -8.25
CA GLN A 69 -5.46 21.35 -7.02
C GLN A 69 -4.81 22.65 -6.55
N GLU A 70 -3.49 22.81 -6.74
CA GLU A 70 -2.76 24.02 -6.41
C GLU A 70 -3.12 25.17 -7.37
N ASP A 71 -3.34 24.89 -8.66
CA ASP A 71 -3.77 25.89 -9.65
C ASP A 71 -5.23 26.37 -9.46
N GLN A 72 -6.05 25.62 -8.73
CA GLN A 72 -7.46 25.95 -8.46
C GLN A 72 -7.69 26.72 -7.15
N TYR A 73 -6.62 27.01 -6.39
CA TYR A 73 -6.64 27.74 -5.12
C TYR A 73 -5.89 29.07 -5.21
#